data_AF-A0A4V0XMJ4-F1
#
_entry.id   AF-A0A4V0XMJ4-F1
#
_cell.length_a   1.000
_cell.length_b   1.000
_cell.length_c   1.000
_cell.angle_alpha   90.00
_cell.angle_beta   90.00
_cell.angle_gamma   90.00
#
_symmetry.space_group_name_H-M   'P 1'
#
loop_
_entity.id
_entity.type
_entity.pdbx_description
1 polymer ?
#
loop_
_entity_poly.entity_id
_entity_poly.type
_entity_poly.pdbx_seq_one_letter_code
_entity_poly.pdbx_strand_id
1 'polypeptide(L)'
;MIEVIRAKDDQEEVIRVRLAARPREFGPPPSTPNFPASKRTSGFGPVIQHDTTLRSDQIGGPLVDLNGNIVGVNIARVDRTKSYALSSAVIKSAIDRLMAQAKARTEPLSIEDPLMSGIAILQDGPLIRLDANSAEIIGATLRFTQAEDTPSALDAWVDSNDSARWLVEFTKPGDYAVTIIQSCAEDCAGQEFEVTVGETTLKGKTEATADWSDFKSVGIGSIHVEAIGRAIIEVKTGGWLKGPLMNLHGIELKRTS
;
A
#
# COMPACT_ATOMS: atom_id res chain seq x y z
N MET A 1 -8.04 -9.33 -5.02
CA MET A 1 -7.00 -10.37 -4.96
C MET A 1 -7.25 -11.29 -6.14
N ILE A 2 -6.23 -11.59 -6.94
CA ILE A 2 -6.33 -12.53 -8.06
C ILE A 2 -5.41 -13.70 -7.75
N GLU A 3 -5.90 -14.91 -7.94
CA GLU A 3 -5.07 -16.12 -7.86
C GLU A 3 -4.52 -16.39 -9.26
N VAL A 4 -3.19 -16.31 -9.40
CA VAL A 4 -2.48 -16.73 -10.60
C VAL A 4 -1.95 -18.13 -10.34
N ILE A 5 -2.45 -19.10 -11.07
CA ILE A 5 -1.98 -20.48 -11.00
C ILE A 5 -0.87 -20.62 -12.04
N ARG A 6 0.36 -20.85 -11.57
CA ARG A 6 1.52 -21.13 -12.42
C ARG A 6 1.77 -22.63 -12.37
N ALA A 7 1.67 -23.30 -13.52
CA ALA A 7 2.09 -24.69 -13.64
C ALA A 7 3.50 -24.74 -14.25
N LYS A 8 4.43 -25.41 -13.57
CA LYS A 8 5.77 -25.73 -14.09
C LYS A 8 6.15 -27.14 -13.61
N ASP A 9 6.58 -28.00 -14.53
CA ASP A 9 7.06 -29.36 -14.23
C ASP A 9 6.11 -30.18 -13.34
N ASP A 10 4.81 -30.25 -13.71
CA ASP A 10 3.73 -30.94 -12.97
C ASP A 10 3.50 -30.47 -11.52
N GLN A 11 4.04 -29.31 -11.14
CA GLN A 11 3.74 -28.63 -9.88
C GLN A 11 2.86 -27.40 -10.16
N GLU A 12 1.74 -27.29 -9.45
CA GLU A 12 0.90 -26.11 -9.44
C GLU A 12 1.32 -25.20 -8.28
N GLU A 13 1.72 -23.97 -8.62
CA GLU A 13 2.00 -22.91 -7.66
C GLU A 13 0.88 -21.88 -7.73
N VAL A 14 0.16 -21.70 -6.63
CA VAL A 14 -0.88 -20.66 -6.52
C VAL A 14 -0.24 -19.39 -6.00
N ILE A 15 -0.05 -18.42 -6.89
CA ILE A 15 0.49 -17.11 -6.58
C ILE A 15 -0.69 -16.16 -6.35
N ARG A 16 -0.88 -15.75 -5.10
CA ARG A 16 -1.87 -14.71 -4.76
C ARG A 16 -1.29 -13.34 -5.06
N VAL A 17 -1.76 -12.72 -6.14
CA VAL A 17 -1.29 -11.40 -6.58
C VAL A 17 -2.38 -10.35 -6.43
N ARG A 18 -1.94 -9.14 -6.12
CA ARG A 18 -2.74 -7.93 -6.29
C ARG A 18 -2.36 -7.30 -7.62
N LEU A 19 -3.35 -6.95 -8.43
CA LEU A 19 -3.12 -5.97 -9.49
C LEU A 19 -2.79 -4.64 -8.81
N ALA A 20 -1.51 -4.32 -8.74
CA ALA A 20 -1.05 -2.98 -8.42
C ALA A 20 -1.41 -2.02 -9.56
N ALA A 21 -1.25 -0.71 -9.33
CA ALA A 21 -1.24 0.23 -10.44
C ALA A 21 -0.22 -0.26 -11.47
N ARG A 22 -0.60 -0.26 -12.75
CA ARG A 22 0.28 -0.64 -13.86
C ARG A 22 1.63 0.06 -13.64
N PRO A 23 2.78 -0.66 -13.67
CA PRO A 23 4.08 -0.02 -13.64
C PRO A 23 4.06 1.12 -14.66
N ARG A 24 4.50 2.33 -14.28
CA ARG A 24 4.59 3.44 -15.23
C ARG A 24 5.53 2.98 -16.35
N GLU A 25 4.97 2.54 -17.47
CA GLU A 25 5.73 2.31 -18.70
C GLU A 25 6.47 3.63 -19.01
N PHE A 26 7.77 3.52 -19.24
CA PHE A 26 8.66 4.63 -19.60
C PHE A 26 8.29 5.15 -20.99
N GLY A 27 7.23 5.94 -21.06
CA GLY A 27 7.08 7.03 -22.02
C GLY A 27 7.51 8.35 -21.38
N PRO A 28 7.64 9.45 -22.16
CA PRO A 28 7.79 10.77 -21.57
C PRO A 28 6.71 10.98 -20.51
N PRO A 29 7.04 11.57 -19.34
CA PRO A 29 6.12 11.62 -18.23
C PRO A 29 4.79 12.23 -18.71
N PRO A 30 3.64 11.62 -18.39
CA PRO A 30 2.33 12.10 -18.85
C PRO A 30 2.02 13.52 -18.34
N SER A 31 2.79 13.98 -17.35
CA SER A 31 2.65 15.22 -16.59
C SER A 31 4.01 15.91 -16.38
N THR A 32 4.01 17.22 -16.20
CA THR A 32 5.20 17.99 -15.81
C THR A 32 5.23 18.21 -14.29
N PRO A 33 6.38 18.57 -13.68
CA PRO A 33 6.45 18.93 -12.25
C PRO A 33 5.46 20.04 -11.86
N ASN A 34 5.19 20.98 -12.78
CA ASN A 34 4.25 22.08 -12.56
C ASN A 34 2.77 21.63 -12.67
N PHE A 35 2.51 20.50 -13.32
CA PHE A 35 1.17 19.95 -13.54
C PHE A 35 1.15 18.42 -13.32
N PRO A 36 1.40 17.95 -12.09
CA PRO A 36 1.56 16.52 -11.81
C PRO A 36 0.22 15.78 -11.94
N ALA A 37 0.26 14.55 -12.42
CA ALA A 37 -0.88 13.63 -12.37
C ALA A 37 -1.27 13.31 -10.91
N SER A 38 -2.52 12.90 -10.69
CA SER A 38 -3.00 12.43 -9.38
C SER A 38 -2.23 11.17 -8.94
N LYS A 39 -2.10 10.96 -7.62
CA LYS A 39 -1.45 9.75 -7.07
C LYS A 39 -2.09 8.46 -7.56
N ARG A 40 -3.42 8.45 -7.71
CA ARG A 40 -4.21 7.36 -8.29
C ARG A 40 -4.88 7.85 -9.57
N THR A 41 -4.70 7.13 -10.67
CA THR A 41 -5.23 7.49 -11.99
C THR A 41 -6.00 6.35 -12.68
N SER A 42 -6.18 5.22 -12.00
CA SER A 42 -6.86 4.04 -12.54
C SER A 42 -7.60 3.27 -11.46
N GLY A 43 -8.33 2.22 -11.87
CA GLY A 43 -9.09 1.36 -10.96
C GLY A 43 -10.36 2.01 -10.43
N PHE A 44 -10.99 2.90 -11.19
CA PHE A 44 -12.22 3.60 -10.82
C PHE A 44 -13.50 2.96 -11.39
N GLY A 45 -13.36 1.96 -12.27
CA GLY A 45 -14.48 1.44 -13.05
C GLY A 45 -14.91 2.45 -14.13
N PRO A 46 -16.22 2.49 -14.49
CA PRO A 46 -16.74 3.44 -15.47
C PRO A 46 -16.58 4.90 -15.01
N VAL A 47 -15.93 5.71 -15.84
CA VAL A 47 -15.67 7.14 -15.58
C VAL A 47 -16.06 7.99 -16.79
N ILE A 48 -16.34 9.26 -16.54
CA ILE A 48 -16.42 10.29 -17.57
C ILE A 48 -15.00 10.81 -17.79
N GLN A 49 -14.48 10.66 -19.01
CA GLN A 49 -13.24 11.30 -19.42
C GLN A 49 -13.53 12.68 -20.01
N HIS A 50 -12.78 13.69 -19.58
CA HIS A 50 -12.83 15.06 -20.11
C HIS A 50 -11.43 15.67 -20.12
N ASP A 51 -11.27 16.83 -20.76
CA ASP A 51 -9.98 17.51 -21.00
C ASP A 51 -9.87 18.86 -20.26
N THR A 52 -10.76 19.11 -19.30
CA THR A 52 -10.71 20.34 -18.48
C THR A 52 -9.36 20.46 -17.79
N THR A 53 -8.77 21.66 -17.87
CA THR A 53 -7.47 21.96 -17.28
C THR A 53 -7.59 22.06 -15.75
N LEU A 54 -7.47 20.92 -15.08
CA LEU A 54 -7.50 20.80 -13.62
C LEU A 54 -6.14 20.37 -13.10
N ARG A 55 -5.61 21.03 -12.07
CA ARG A 55 -4.45 20.51 -11.33
C ARG A 55 -4.88 19.36 -10.41
N SER A 56 -3.94 18.49 -10.05
CA SER A 56 -4.22 17.33 -9.20
C SER A 56 -4.69 17.70 -7.78
N ASP A 57 -4.39 18.92 -7.33
CA ASP A 57 -4.90 19.52 -6.09
C ASP A 57 -6.25 20.24 -6.26
N GLN A 58 -6.81 20.28 -7.49
CA GLN A 58 -8.13 20.85 -7.80
C GLN A 58 -9.18 19.76 -8.07
N ILE A 59 -8.85 18.51 -7.77
CA ILE A 59 -9.75 17.35 -7.85
C ILE A 59 -10.74 17.39 -6.68
N GLY A 60 -11.96 16.86 -6.89
CA GLY A 60 -13.07 16.88 -5.93
C GLY A 60 -14.16 17.90 -6.27
N GLY A 61 -13.90 18.83 -7.20
CA GLY A 61 -14.90 19.77 -7.70
C GLY A 61 -15.94 19.13 -8.63
N PRO A 62 -17.10 19.78 -8.81
CA PRO A 62 -18.15 19.30 -9.72
C PRO A 62 -17.72 19.39 -11.19
N LEU A 63 -18.16 18.43 -11.98
CA LEU A 63 -18.19 18.50 -13.44
C LEU A 63 -19.59 18.94 -13.86
N VAL A 64 -19.68 20.00 -14.67
CA VAL A 64 -20.95 20.59 -15.09
C VAL A 64 -21.14 20.50 -16.60
N ASP A 65 -22.39 20.35 -17.05
CA ASP A 65 -22.75 20.47 -18.46
C ASP A 65 -22.94 21.95 -18.89
N LEU A 66 -23.27 22.17 -20.17
CA LEU A 66 -23.47 23.51 -20.73
C LEU A 66 -24.68 24.27 -20.14
N ASN A 67 -25.59 23.57 -19.47
CA ASN A 67 -26.75 24.16 -18.81
C ASN A 67 -26.47 24.44 -17.33
N GLY A 68 -25.26 24.14 -16.84
CA GLY A 68 -24.88 24.30 -15.44
C GLY A 68 -25.33 23.14 -14.54
N ASN A 69 -25.82 22.03 -15.10
CA ASN A 69 -26.18 20.86 -14.30
C ASN A 69 -24.93 20.08 -13.90
N ILE A 70 -24.89 19.59 -12.66
CA ILE A 70 -23.80 18.71 -12.20
C ILE A 70 -23.97 17.31 -12.82
N VAL A 71 -23.02 16.92 -13.66
CA VAL A 71 -22.98 15.61 -14.31
C VAL A 71 -21.99 14.65 -13.66
N GLY A 72 -21.12 15.14 -12.77
CA GLY A 72 -20.18 14.31 -12.04
C GLY A 72 -19.32 15.06 -11.04
N VAL A 73 -18.35 14.36 -10.45
CA VAL A 73 -17.31 14.93 -9.57
C VAL A 73 -15.95 14.49 -10.09
N ASN A 74 -15.04 15.45 -10.25
CA ASN A 74 -13.68 15.19 -10.73
C ASN A 74 -12.91 14.37 -9.67
N ILE A 75 -12.27 13.28 -10.08
CA ILE A 75 -11.59 12.34 -9.17
C ILE A 75 -10.12 12.08 -9.49
N ALA A 76 -9.66 12.36 -10.71
CA ALA A 76 -8.25 12.20 -11.05
C ALA A 76 -7.85 13.05 -12.24
N ARG A 77 -6.65 13.66 -12.17
CA ARG A 77 -5.91 14.12 -13.35
C ARG A 77 -5.00 12.98 -13.79
N VAL A 78 -5.20 12.45 -14.99
CA VAL A 78 -4.48 11.27 -15.48
C VAL A 78 -3.18 11.68 -16.15
N ASP A 79 -3.26 12.64 -17.08
CA ASP A 79 -2.14 13.14 -17.86
C ASP A 79 -2.38 14.62 -18.25
N ARG A 80 -1.67 15.11 -19.28
CA ARG A 80 -1.82 16.49 -19.76
C ARG A 80 -3.15 16.76 -20.47
N THR A 81 -3.84 15.73 -20.96
CA THR A 81 -5.07 15.86 -21.78
C THR A 81 -6.28 15.15 -21.19
N LYS A 82 -6.13 14.38 -20.11
CA LYS A 82 -7.20 13.56 -19.54
C LYS A 82 -7.39 13.81 -18.06
N SER A 83 -8.64 14.10 -17.72
CA SER A 83 -9.19 14.12 -16.37
C SER A 83 -10.36 13.15 -16.31
N TYR A 84 -10.55 12.51 -15.15
CA TYR A 84 -11.65 11.61 -14.89
C TYR A 84 -12.60 12.19 -13.86
N ALA A 85 -13.89 12.02 -14.11
CA ALA A 85 -14.96 12.29 -13.18
C ALA A 85 -15.82 11.04 -12.96
N LEU A 86 -16.30 10.86 -11.73
CA LEU A 86 -17.38 9.90 -11.46
C LEU A 86 -18.70 10.54 -11.86
N SER A 87 -19.56 9.78 -12.53
CA SER A 87 -20.88 10.28 -12.93
C SER A 87 -21.76 10.54 -11.71
N SER A 88 -22.67 11.50 -11.83
CA SER A 88 -23.66 11.82 -10.79
C SER A 88 -24.48 10.59 -10.39
N ALA A 89 -24.76 9.66 -11.31
CA ALA A 89 -25.45 8.40 -11.03
C ALA A 89 -24.66 7.47 -10.10
N VAL A 90 -23.34 7.32 -10.33
CA VAL A 90 -22.45 6.52 -9.47
C VAL A 90 -22.36 7.14 -8.07
N ILE A 91 -22.22 8.46 -8.01
CA ILE A 91 -22.14 9.20 -6.74
C ILE A 91 -23.44 9.08 -5.96
N LYS A 92 -24.59 9.26 -6.62
CA LYS A 92 -25.91 9.14 -5.98
C LYS A 92 -26.12 7.74 -5.41
N SER A 93 -25.78 6.70 -6.17
CA SER A 93 -25.88 5.31 -5.70
C SER A 93 -24.98 5.04 -4.49
N ALA A 94 -23.78 5.62 -4.46
CA ALA A 94 -22.88 5.52 -3.32
C ALA A 94 -23.43 6.25 -2.09
N ILE A 95 -23.96 7.47 -2.25
CA ILE A 95 -24.59 8.23 -1.18
C ILE A 95 -25.79 7.47 -0.61
N ASP A 96 -26.69 6.96 -1.45
CA ASP A 96 -27.88 6.23 -1.00
C ASP A 96 -27.48 5.00 -0.17
N ARG A 97 -26.48 4.24 -0.62
CA ARG A 97 -25.92 3.10 0.12
C ARG A 97 -25.31 3.53 1.45
N LEU A 98 -24.49 4.58 1.46
CA LEU A 98 -23.83 5.08 2.68
C LEU A 98 -24.85 5.61 3.69
N MET A 99 -25.88 6.32 3.23
CA MET A 99 -26.96 6.83 4.07
C MET A 99 -27.82 5.71 4.65
N ALA A 100 -28.09 4.65 3.88
CA ALA A 100 -28.79 3.46 4.38
C ALA A 100 -27.96 2.75 5.46
N GLN A 101 -26.66 2.58 5.25
CA GLN A 101 -25.73 2.01 6.23
C GLN A 101 -25.65 2.87 7.50
N ALA A 102 -25.57 4.19 7.36
CA ALA A 102 -25.52 5.11 8.48
C ALA A 102 -26.80 5.06 9.33
N LYS A 103 -27.98 4.99 8.72
CA LYS A 103 -29.26 4.84 9.44
C LYS A 103 -29.38 3.52 10.20
N ALA A 104 -28.78 2.46 9.68
CA ALA A 104 -28.79 1.14 10.32
C ALA A 104 -27.79 1.03 11.49
N ARG A 105 -26.86 2.00 11.62
CA ARG A 105 -25.89 2.07 12.71
C ARG A 105 -26.38 3.01 13.81
N THR A 106 -26.29 2.56 15.05
CA THR A 106 -26.53 3.36 16.27
C THR A 106 -25.25 3.94 16.86
N GLU A 107 -24.09 3.35 16.53
CA GLU A 107 -22.77 3.83 16.94
C GLU A 107 -22.11 4.67 15.84
N PRO A 108 -21.39 5.76 16.18
CA PRO A 108 -20.62 6.54 15.21
C PRO A 108 -19.70 5.64 14.37
N LEU A 109 -19.47 6.03 13.12
CA LEU A 109 -18.39 5.42 12.35
C LEU A 109 -17.07 5.70 13.09
N SER A 110 -16.29 4.66 13.34
CA SER A 110 -14.88 4.80 13.62
C SER A 110 -14.29 5.70 12.54
N ILE A 111 -13.52 6.72 12.92
CA ILE A 111 -12.72 7.48 11.96
C ILE A 111 -11.67 6.49 11.43
N GLU A 112 -12.01 5.82 10.34
CA GLU A 112 -11.09 5.00 9.58
C GLU A 112 -10.48 5.89 8.50
N ASP A 113 -9.15 5.92 8.43
CA ASP A 113 -8.45 6.57 7.31
C ASP A 113 -8.97 5.93 6.00
N PRO A 114 -9.54 6.70 5.05
CA PRO A 114 -10.09 6.15 3.81
C PRO A 114 -9.05 5.39 2.96
N LEU A 115 -7.75 5.57 3.19
CA LEU A 115 -6.68 4.74 2.62
C LEU A 115 -6.75 3.28 3.10
N MET A 116 -7.33 3.02 4.27
CA MET A 116 -7.54 1.68 4.86
C MET A 116 -8.39 0.77 3.97
N SER A 117 -9.25 1.34 3.13
CA SER A 117 -10.11 0.57 2.21
C SER A 117 -9.36 -0.06 1.03
N GLY A 118 -8.11 0.36 0.78
CA GLY A 118 -7.27 -0.11 -0.32
C GLY A 118 -6.25 -1.19 0.04
N ILE A 119 -6.11 -1.52 1.32
CA ILE A 119 -5.10 -2.44 1.84
C ILE A 119 -5.72 -3.83 2.00
N ALA A 120 -5.05 -4.87 1.50
CA ALA A 120 -5.57 -6.23 1.56
C ALA A 120 -5.61 -6.72 3.01
N ILE A 121 -6.80 -7.14 3.46
CA ILE A 121 -6.95 -7.78 4.76
C ILE A 121 -6.42 -9.20 4.65
N LEU A 122 -5.29 -9.47 5.31
CA LEU A 122 -4.83 -10.84 5.54
C LEU A 122 -5.54 -11.36 6.79
N GLN A 123 -6.25 -12.48 6.63
CA GLN A 123 -6.92 -13.16 7.73
C GLN A 123 -5.86 -13.80 8.64
N ASP A 124 -6.04 -13.71 9.96
CA ASP A 124 -5.06 -14.24 10.90
C ASP A 124 -4.94 -15.78 10.88
N GLY A 125 -3.74 -16.27 11.16
CA GLY A 125 -3.38 -17.68 11.21
C GLY A 125 -2.19 -17.91 12.16
N PRO A 126 -1.65 -19.13 12.28
CA PRO A 126 -0.45 -19.37 13.11
C PRO A 126 0.77 -18.57 12.63
N LEU A 127 0.75 -18.17 11.36
CA LEU A 127 1.71 -17.28 10.72
C LEU A 127 0.95 -16.31 9.83
N ILE A 128 1.15 -15.01 10.04
CA ILE A 128 0.68 -13.95 9.16
C ILE A 128 1.89 -13.48 8.36
N ARG A 129 1.82 -13.56 7.03
CA ARG A 129 2.88 -13.14 6.12
C ARG A 129 2.47 -11.92 5.32
N LEU A 130 3.23 -10.85 5.44
CA LEU A 130 3.01 -9.55 4.83
C LEU A 130 4.07 -9.33 3.76
N ASP A 131 3.82 -9.82 2.54
CA ASP A 131 4.79 -9.69 1.44
C ASP A 131 4.86 -8.24 0.93
N ALA A 132 6.04 -7.86 0.42
CA ALA A 132 6.30 -6.56 -0.21
C ALA A 132 5.20 -6.17 -1.21
N ASN A 133 4.85 -7.08 -2.13
CA ASN A 133 3.82 -6.87 -3.17
C ASN A 133 2.43 -6.50 -2.65
N SER A 134 2.15 -6.78 -1.37
CA SER A 134 0.87 -6.46 -0.73
C SER A 134 0.89 -5.12 0.01
N ALA A 135 2.06 -4.50 0.15
CA ALA A 135 2.22 -3.23 0.85
C ALA A 135 1.56 -2.06 0.11
N GLU A 136 1.04 -1.12 0.89
CA GLU A 136 0.93 0.27 0.49
C GLU A 136 2.29 0.95 0.69
N ILE A 137 2.75 1.67 -0.33
CA ILE A 137 3.99 2.44 -0.30
C ILE A 137 3.63 3.90 -0.06
N ILE A 138 4.24 4.49 0.97
CA ILE A 138 4.12 5.91 1.29
C ILE A 138 5.50 6.52 1.16
N GLY A 139 5.55 7.70 0.53
CA GLY A 139 6.78 8.45 0.32
C GLY A 139 7.16 8.57 -1.15
N ALA A 140 8.40 9.00 -1.41
CA ALA A 140 8.85 9.42 -2.74
C ALA A 140 9.84 8.45 -3.39
N THR A 141 10.62 7.70 -2.60
CA THR A 141 11.75 6.90 -3.14
C THR A 141 11.50 5.39 -3.10
N LEU A 142 10.81 4.91 -2.06
CA LEU A 142 10.42 3.52 -1.88
C LEU A 142 9.58 3.01 -3.04
N ARG A 143 9.92 1.83 -3.54
CA ARG A 143 9.28 1.24 -4.73
C ARG A 143 9.44 -0.27 -4.74
N PHE A 144 8.72 -0.94 -5.64
CA PHE A 144 8.96 -2.35 -5.92
C PHE A 144 10.24 -2.56 -6.73
N THR A 145 10.98 -3.61 -6.40
CA THR A 145 12.15 -4.04 -7.16
C THR A 145 11.80 -4.33 -8.62
N GLN A 146 12.67 -3.89 -9.52
CA GLN A 146 12.48 -3.98 -10.97
C GLN A 146 13.26 -5.12 -11.63
N ALA A 147 14.15 -5.80 -10.90
CA ALA A 147 14.94 -6.90 -11.43
C ALA A 147 14.09 -8.18 -11.57
N GLU A 148 14.09 -8.76 -12.77
CA GLU A 148 13.26 -9.92 -13.12
C GLU A 148 13.70 -11.21 -12.40
N ASP A 149 14.98 -11.30 -12.03
CA ASP A 149 15.59 -12.49 -11.40
C ASP A 149 15.71 -12.40 -9.87
N THR A 150 15.16 -11.35 -9.25
CA THR A 150 15.19 -11.18 -7.79
C THR A 150 13.81 -11.44 -7.18
N PRO A 151 13.74 -12.05 -5.98
CA PRO A 151 12.49 -12.09 -5.21
C PRO A 151 11.88 -10.70 -5.08
N SER A 152 10.55 -10.61 -5.15
CA SER A 152 9.88 -9.31 -5.02
C SER A 152 10.21 -8.66 -3.67
N ALA A 153 10.66 -7.42 -3.71
CA ALA A 153 10.95 -6.65 -2.52
C ALA A 153 10.57 -5.17 -2.72
N LEU A 154 10.56 -4.43 -1.62
CA LEU A 154 10.59 -2.98 -1.63
C LEU A 154 12.06 -2.54 -1.58
N ASP A 155 12.49 -1.75 -2.57
CA ASP A 155 13.86 -1.23 -2.68
C ASP A 155 13.89 0.31 -2.74
N ALA A 156 15.09 0.86 -2.93
CA ALA A 156 15.35 2.30 -3.02
C ALA A 156 14.83 3.09 -1.82
N TRP A 157 14.86 2.47 -0.64
CA TRP A 157 14.44 3.08 0.61
C TRP A 157 15.54 4.02 1.14
N VAL A 158 15.57 5.25 0.63
CA VAL A 158 16.63 6.24 0.90
C VAL A 158 16.13 7.54 1.51
N ASP A 159 14.82 7.78 1.55
CA ASP A 159 14.19 8.91 2.23
C ASP A 159 13.63 8.49 3.58
N SER A 160 13.93 9.24 4.64
CA SER A 160 13.43 8.99 6.00
C SER A 160 11.92 9.17 6.15
N ASN A 161 11.26 9.78 5.18
CA ASN A 161 9.80 9.92 5.14
C ASN A 161 9.09 8.75 4.46
N ASP A 162 9.85 7.79 3.91
CA ASP A 162 9.29 6.63 3.26
C ASP A 162 8.87 5.56 4.27
N SER A 163 7.71 4.92 4.01
CA SER A 163 7.17 3.83 4.82
C SER A 163 6.41 2.81 3.98
N ALA A 164 6.39 1.57 4.46
CA ALA A 164 5.58 0.48 3.92
C ALA A 164 4.48 0.13 4.93
N ARG A 165 3.22 0.00 4.45
CA ARG A 165 2.07 -0.30 5.30
C ARG A 165 1.27 -1.50 4.82
N TRP A 166 0.77 -2.26 5.79
CA TRP A 166 -0.19 -3.35 5.61
C TRP A 166 -1.35 -3.17 6.57
N LEU A 167 -2.47 -3.82 6.26
CA LEU A 167 -3.66 -3.83 7.08
C LEU A 167 -3.96 -5.28 7.39
N VAL A 168 -3.94 -5.61 8.68
CA VAL A 168 -4.18 -6.97 9.15
C VAL A 168 -5.44 -6.96 10.00
N GLU A 169 -6.28 -7.98 9.84
CA GLU A 169 -7.40 -8.22 10.73
C GLU A 169 -7.03 -9.33 11.72
N PHE A 170 -6.79 -8.94 12.96
CA PHE A 170 -6.56 -9.86 14.06
C PHE A 170 -7.91 -10.38 14.55
N THR A 171 -8.14 -11.70 14.48
CA THR A 171 -9.38 -12.33 14.99
C THR A 171 -9.22 -12.87 16.40
N LYS A 172 -7.99 -12.94 16.90
CA LYS A 172 -7.67 -13.37 18.27
C LYS A 172 -6.59 -12.48 18.90
N PRO A 173 -6.70 -12.19 20.21
CA PRO A 173 -5.59 -11.61 20.93
C PRO A 173 -4.46 -12.63 21.11
N GLY A 174 -3.25 -12.15 21.35
CA GLY A 174 -2.10 -12.99 21.61
C GLY A 174 -0.77 -12.30 21.40
N ASP A 175 0.30 -13.06 21.69
CA ASP A 175 1.66 -12.62 21.42
C ASP A 175 2.10 -13.08 20.03
N TYR A 176 2.80 -12.21 19.31
CA TYR A 176 3.33 -12.48 17.99
C TYR A 176 4.82 -12.19 17.95
N ALA A 177 5.62 -13.20 17.60
CA ALA A 177 7.01 -13.00 17.23
C ALA A 177 7.06 -12.33 15.85
N VAL A 178 7.81 -11.23 15.75
CA VAL A 178 7.92 -10.43 14.52
C VAL A 178 9.27 -10.66 13.88
N THR A 179 9.24 -11.03 12.61
CA THR A 179 10.43 -11.30 11.77
C THR A 179 10.37 -10.43 10.52
N ILE A 180 11.49 -9.81 10.17
CA ILE A 180 11.67 -9.08 8.92
C ILE A 180 12.45 -9.96 7.94
N ILE A 181 11.99 -10.04 6.70
CA ILE A 181 12.71 -10.70 5.61
C ILE A 181 13.39 -9.60 4.79
N GLN A 182 14.71 -9.48 4.94
CA GLN A 182 15.48 -8.38 4.35
C GLN A 182 16.74 -8.87 3.63
N SER A 183 17.23 -8.05 2.70
CA SER A 183 18.62 -8.06 2.27
C SER A 183 19.22 -6.66 2.44
N CYS A 184 20.50 -6.59 2.78
CA CYS A 184 21.19 -5.34 3.05
C CYS A 184 22.69 -5.51 2.79
N ALA A 185 23.29 -4.65 1.98
CA ALA A 185 24.75 -4.68 1.82
C ALA A 185 25.46 -4.34 3.13
N GLU A 186 26.67 -4.90 3.29
CA GLU A 186 27.47 -4.77 4.51
C GLU A 186 27.75 -3.32 4.91
N ASP A 187 28.01 -2.44 3.94
CA ASP A 187 28.26 -1.02 4.17
C ASP A 187 27.00 -0.25 4.63
N CYS A 188 25.82 -0.76 4.28
CA CYS A 188 24.51 -0.22 4.64
C CYS A 188 23.93 -0.84 5.92
N ALA A 189 24.48 -1.94 6.43
CA ALA A 189 23.96 -2.61 7.62
C ALA A 189 24.08 -1.78 8.91
N GLY A 190 23.30 -2.16 9.92
CA GLY A 190 23.24 -1.55 11.24
C GLY A 190 22.36 -0.29 11.33
N GLN A 191 21.64 0.05 10.27
CA GLN A 191 20.72 1.19 10.25
C GLN A 191 19.42 0.83 10.99
N GLU A 192 18.85 1.80 11.71
CA GLU A 192 17.65 1.58 12.51
C GLU A 192 16.37 1.68 11.67
N PHE A 193 15.40 0.84 12.01
CA PHE A 193 14.04 0.90 11.49
C PHE A 193 13.04 0.61 12.60
N GLU A 194 11.79 0.99 12.38
CA GLU A 194 10.70 0.79 13.32
C GLU A 194 9.59 -0.02 12.65
N VAL A 195 9.04 -1.00 13.38
CA VAL A 195 7.85 -1.76 13.00
C VAL A 195 6.76 -1.46 14.01
N THR A 196 5.69 -0.81 13.55
CA THR A 196 4.54 -0.47 14.39
C THR A 196 3.37 -1.38 14.06
N VAL A 197 2.74 -1.95 15.07
CA VAL A 197 1.51 -2.75 14.97
C VAL A 197 0.48 -2.19 15.94
N GLY A 198 -0.54 -1.52 15.40
CA GLY A 198 -1.47 -0.74 16.21
C GLY A 198 -0.73 0.37 16.97
N GLU A 199 -0.73 0.31 18.29
CA GLU A 199 -0.05 1.29 19.17
C GLU A 199 1.35 0.82 19.63
N THR A 200 1.73 -0.42 19.33
CA THR A 200 3.02 -0.98 19.78
C THR A 200 4.08 -0.82 18.70
N THR A 201 5.26 -0.34 19.07
CA THR A 201 6.40 -0.19 18.15
C THR A 201 7.58 -1.05 18.61
N LEU A 202 8.14 -1.83 17.68
CA LEU A 202 9.43 -2.50 17.82
C LEU A 202 10.50 -1.76 17.03
N LYS A 203 11.70 -1.68 17.59
CA LYS A 203 12.89 -1.17 16.89
C LYS A 203 13.72 -2.34 16.39
N GLY A 204 14.18 -2.25 15.15
CA GLY A 204 15.08 -3.21 14.52
C GLY A 204 16.32 -2.51 13.98
N LYS A 205 17.33 -3.32 13.66
CA LYS A 205 18.52 -2.89 12.91
C LYS A 205 18.70 -3.80 11.70
N THR A 206 19.12 -3.21 10.59
CA THR A 206 19.41 -3.99 9.39
C THR A 206 20.65 -4.86 9.62
N GLU A 207 20.56 -6.13 9.27
CA GLU A 207 21.68 -7.07 9.27
C GLU A 207 22.28 -7.22 7.88
N ALA A 208 23.61 -7.32 7.79
CA ALA A 208 24.29 -7.52 6.52
C ALA A 208 23.95 -8.91 5.94
N THR A 209 23.73 -8.95 4.63
CA THR A 209 23.57 -10.18 3.84
C THR A 209 24.70 -10.31 2.83
N ALA A 210 24.83 -11.46 2.17
CA ALA A 210 25.92 -11.67 1.22
C ALA A 210 25.89 -10.64 0.07
N ASP A 211 24.68 -10.30 -0.39
CA ASP A 211 24.41 -9.23 -1.35
C ASP A 211 22.93 -8.78 -1.26
N TRP A 212 22.53 -7.84 -2.13
CA TRP A 212 21.17 -7.28 -2.20
C TRP A 212 20.08 -8.26 -2.68
N SER A 213 20.45 -9.46 -3.13
CA SER A 213 19.54 -10.53 -3.53
C SER A 213 19.49 -11.68 -2.52
N ASP A 214 20.43 -11.73 -1.56
CA ASP A 214 20.44 -12.70 -0.46
C ASP A 214 19.49 -12.29 0.66
N PHE A 215 18.22 -12.71 0.58
CA PHE A 215 17.23 -12.40 1.61
C PHE A 215 17.36 -13.33 2.83
N LYS A 216 17.41 -12.73 4.03
CA LYS A 216 17.47 -13.42 5.32
C LYS A 216 16.31 -13.00 6.21
N SER A 217 15.89 -13.92 7.06
CA SER A 217 14.88 -13.69 8.10
C SER A 217 15.56 -13.24 9.40
N VAL A 218 15.20 -12.05 9.88
CA VAL A 218 15.76 -11.42 11.08
C VAL A 218 14.63 -11.20 12.09
N GLY A 219 14.71 -11.87 13.23
CA GLY A 219 13.74 -11.68 14.32
C GLY A 219 14.01 -10.36 15.06
N ILE A 220 12.99 -9.53 15.24
CA ILE A 220 13.13 -8.20 15.85
C ILE A 220 12.43 -8.07 17.21
N GLY A 221 11.79 -9.14 17.68
CA GLY A 221 11.15 -9.18 18.99
C GLY A 221 9.74 -9.78 18.93
N SER A 222 8.93 -9.42 19.91
CA SER A 222 7.53 -9.86 19.99
C SER A 222 6.63 -8.69 20.38
N ILE A 223 5.40 -8.72 19.87
CA ILE A 223 4.35 -7.75 20.19
C ILE A 223 3.17 -8.46 20.81
N HIS A 224 2.46 -7.75 21.69
CA HIS A 224 1.20 -8.19 22.24
C HIS A 224 0.05 -7.49 21.48
N VAL A 225 -0.91 -8.26 20.99
CA VAL A 225 -2.13 -7.74 20.38
C VAL A 225 -3.29 -8.03 21.32
N GLU A 226 -3.82 -6.99 21.95
CA GLU A 226 -4.95 -7.09 22.90
C GLU A 226 -6.31 -6.91 22.20
N ALA A 227 -6.42 -5.92 21.31
CA ALA A 227 -7.65 -5.62 20.60
C ALA A 227 -7.75 -6.41 19.28
N ILE A 228 -8.83 -7.19 19.14
CA ILE A 228 -9.19 -7.82 17.87
C ILE A 228 -9.78 -6.79 16.91
N GLY A 229 -9.59 -7.02 15.61
CA GLY A 229 -10.02 -6.12 14.55
C GLY A 229 -8.87 -5.71 13.64
N ARG A 230 -9.11 -4.66 12.84
CA ARG A 230 -8.16 -4.18 11.85
C ARG A 230 -7.08 -3.31 12.49
N ALA A 231 -5.82 -3.60 12.19
CA ALA A 231 -4.68 -2.82 12.62
C ALA A 231 -3.71 -2.58 11.45
N ILE A 232 -3.14 -1.38 11.41
CA ILE A 232 -2.04 -1.05 10.50
C ILE A 232 -0.76 -1.67 11.06
N ILE A 233 -0.03 -2.32 10.16
CA ILE A 233 1.36 -2.67 10.36
C ILE A 233 2.19 -1.75 9.48
N GLU A 234 3.06 -0.95 10.08
CA GLU A 234 3.91 0.00 9.37
C GLU A 234 5.39 -0.32 9.62
N VAL A 235 6.18 -0.33 8.55
CA VAL A 235 7.63 -0.28 8.63
C VAL A 235 8.08 1.07 8.10
N LYS A 236 8.91 1.75 8.87
CA LYS A 236 9.51 3.03 8.51
C LYS A 236 10.96 3.08 8.95
N THR A 237 11.70 4.08 8.46
CA THR A 237 13.08 4.31 8.91
C THR A 237 13.10 4.75 10.38
N GLY A 238 14.17 4.40 11.09
CA GLY A 238 14.39 4.81 12.48
C GLY A 238 15.03 6.19 12.62
N GLY A 239 15.16 6.92 11.52
CA GLY A 239 15.82 8.23 11.46
C GLY A 239 16.62 8.44 10.18
N TRP A 240 17.74 9.13 10.32
CA TRP A 240 18.64 9.46 9.21
C TRP A 240 19.31 8.20 8.64
N LEU A 241 19.40 8.14 7.31
CA LEU A 241 19.97 7.01 6.58
C LEU A 241 21.35 7.38 6.01
N LYS A 242 22.33 6.48 6.18
CA LYS A 242 23.66 6.59 5.57
C LYS A 242 23.69 6.05 4.13
N GLY A 243 22.68 5.27 3.75
CA GLY A 243 22.51 4.66 2.43
C GLY A 243 21.11 4.03 2.34
N PRO A 244 20.82 3.22 1.30
CA PRO A 244 19.57 2.46 1.27
C PRO A 244 19.39 1.65 2.57
N LEU A 245 18.20 1.70 3.17
CA LEU A 245 17.93 1.03 4.44
C LEU A 245 18.10 -0.49 4.29
N MET A 246 17.26 -1.11 3.45
CA MET A 246 17.25 -2.54 3.12
C MET A 246 16.46 -2.74 1.82
N ASN A 247 16.57 -3.90 1.18
CA ASN A 247 15.47 -4.42 0.38
C ASN A 247 14.57 -5.23 1.30
N LEU A 248 13.29 -4.85 1.42
CA LEU A 248 12.32 -5.52 2.28
C LEU A 248 11.49 -6.50 1.45
N HIS A 249 11.65 -7.80 1.65
CA HIS A 249 10.82 -8.83 1.00
C HIS A 249 9.47 -8.98 1.69
N GLY A 250 9.43 -8.84 3.02
CA GLY A 250 8.19 -8.92 3.78
C GLY A 250 8.39 -8.99 5.28
N ILE A 251 7.28 -9.14 5.99
CA ILE A 251 7.22 -9.29 7.45
C ILE A 251 6.44 -10.55 7.77
N GLU A 252 6.87 -11.27 8.80
CA GLU A 252 6.17 -12.42 9.34
C GLU A 252 5.82 -12.17 10.81
N LEU A 253 4.54 -12.38 11.16
CA LEU A 253 4.04 -12.38 12.53
C LEU A 253 3.60 -13.79 12.87
N LYS A 254 4.39 -14.48 13.71
CA LYS A 254 4.10 -15.84 14.15
C LYS A 254 3.48 -15.80 15.54
N ARG A 255 2.25 -16.30 15.69
CA ARG A 255 1.60 -16.35 17.00
C ARG A 255 2.32 -17.31 17.93
N THR A 256 2.58 -16.89 19.17
CA THR A 256 3.30 -17.66 20.19
C THR A 256 2.44 -18.01 21.41
N SER A 257 1.35 -17.28 21.66
CA SER A 257 0.36 -17.53 22.72
C SER A 257 -1.05 -17.11 22.30
#